data_AF-X1HEK1-F1
#
_entry.id   AF-X1HEK1-F1
#
_cell.length_a   1.000
_cell.length_b   1.000
_cell.length_c   1.000
_cell.angle_alpha   90.00
_cell.angle_beta   90.00
_cell.angle_gamma   90.00
#
_symmetry.space_group_name_H-M   'P 1'
#
loop_
_entity.id
_entity.type
_entity.pdbx_description
1 polymer ?
#
loop_
_entity_poly.entity_id
_entity_poly.type
_entity_poly.pdbx_seq_one_letter_code
_entity_poly.pdbx_strand_id
1 'polypeptide(L)'
;YSSEEKKLIDFVNQNESFMKMNVFGVVLEISKKVNDISDINSPKILKELYREYLVYLIMILKNYFKSITTKYYRIVILADNLDQTWDSESDLNIQSEMIVSLLEIENKVRNELIDKKDKQINLKMILFLRKDIFDYIIKTVKEPDKLTIMANEINWEKYPKLLKKVIDNRFKYILGLETEQSIEKTWREFFEIKGRKHPFKAIEAIVTLRPRDIIYFVSQLFDSTINRGGDKVINSDFERAIENYTNFLNKNLIAETKAEYPEISNILTKLQEHHGKKLEYQTFAKILSSFRFNSDRKEAFTKTLFDRGYMVGFDTATNQPFSDVEILHKKLKGKKWLFFHNKVYVIAHAKYYLIKNSADKPF
;
A
#
# COMPACT_ATOMS: atom_id res chain seq x y z
N TYR A 1 -33.12 -5.64 17.49
CA TYR A 1 -32.14 -6.65 17.92
C TYR A 1 -32.84 -7.82 18.59
N SER A 2 -32.53 -9.07 18.19
CA SER A 2 -33.01 -10.26 18.89
C SER A 2 -32.43 -10.35 20.31
N SER A 3 -32.92 -11.27 21.15
CA SER A 3 -32.37 -11.48 22.51
C SER A 3 -30.89 -11.87 22.46
N GLU A 4 -30.54 -12.72 21.50
CA GLU A 4 -29.18 -13.21 21.26
C GLU A 4 -28.28 -12.11 20.69
N GLU A 5 -28.83 -11.25 19.83
CA GLU A 5 -28.11 -10.10 19.28
C GLU A 5 -27.82 -9.05 20.36
N LYS A 6 -28.76 -8.82 21.29
CA LYS A 6 -28.51 -7.96 22.46
C LYS A 6 -27.37 -8.51 23.33
N LYS A 7 -27.37 -9.82 23.62
CA LYS A 7 -26.27 -10.46 24.38
C LYS A 7 -24.91 -10.28 23.71
N LEU A 8 -24.85 -10.34 22.37
CA LEU A 8 -23.62 -10.08 21.62
C LEU A 8 -23.18 -8.62 21.73
N ILE A 9 -24.10 -7.68 21.56
CA ILE A 9 -23.83 -6.24 21.70
C ILE A 9 -23.36 -5.92 23.13
N ASP A 10 -24.04 -6.47 24.15
CA ASP A 10 -23.70 -6.27 25.55
C ASP A 10 -22.30 -6.81 25.87
N PHE A 11 -21.95 -7.99 25.35
CA PHE A 11 -20.60 -8.54 25.50
C PHE A 11 -19.54 -7.65 24.87
N VAL A 12 -19.78 -7.15 23.65
CA VAL A 12 -18.83 -6.24 22.97
C VAL A 12 -18.66 -4.95 23.76
N ASN A 13 -19.76 -4.36 24.26
CA ASN A 13 -19.72 -3.13 25.04
C ASN A 13 -19.00 -3.31 26.38
N GLN A 14 -19.23 -4.43 27.07
CA GLN A 14 -18.57 -4.74 28.34
C GLN A 14 -17.06 -4.97 28.19
N ASN A 15 -16.63 -5.41 27.01
CA ASN A 15 -15.23 -5.75 26.71
C ASN A 15 -14.60 -4.79 25.69
N GLU A 16 -15.16 -3.57 25.52
CA GLU A 16 -14.76 -2.65 24.47
C GLU A 16 -13.26 -2.27 24.56
N SER A 17 -12.76 -2.05 25.78
CA SER A 17 -11.34 -1.71 26.01
C SER A 17 -10.41 -2.83 25.55
N PHE A 18 -10.78 -4.08 25.84
CA PHE A 18 -10.04 -5.28 25.47
C PHE A 18 -10.10 -5.52 23.95
N MET A 19 -11.29 -5.38 23.35
CA MET A 19 -11.52 -5.58 21.91
C MET A 19 -10.81 -4.56 21.02
N LYS A 20 -10.52 -3.36 21.55
CA LYS A 20 -9.75 -2.32 20.84
C LYS A 20 -8.24 -2.52 20.90
N MET A 21 -7.75 -3.45 21.71
CA MET A 21 -6.31 -3.73 21.79
C MET A 21 -5.84 -4.51 20.58
N ASN A 22 -4.58 -4.31 20.18
CA ASN A 22 -3.90 -5.22 19.26
C ASN A 22 -3.55 -6.54 19.99
N VAL A 23 -3.13 -7.55 19.23
CA VAL A 23 -2.81 -8.89 19.77
C VAL A 23 -1.77 -8.81 20.90
N PHE A 24 -0.74 -8.00 20.75
CA PHE A 24 0.28 -7.81 21.78
C PHE A 24 -0.28 -7.16 23.06
N GLY A 25 -1.17 -6.17 22.92
CA GLY A 25 -1.86 -5.54 24.03
C GLY A 25 -2.72 -6.54 24.81
N VAL A 26 -3.47 -7.38 24.09
CA VAL A 26 -4.25 -8.48 24.69
C VAL A 26 -3.34 -9.44 25.46
N VAL A 27 -2.24 -9.89 24.85
CA VAL A 27 -1.30 -10.80 25.51
C VAL A 27 -0.68 -10.16 26.75
N LEU A 28 -0.29 -8.88 26.67
CA LEU A 28 0.28 -8.14 27.80
C LEU A 28 -0.72 -7.91 28.94
N GLU A 29 -2.00 -7.72 28.64
CA GLU A 29 -3.03 -7.59 29.67
C GLU A 29 -3.22 -8.90 30.42
N ILE A 30 -3.23 -10.02 29.70
CA ILE A 30 -3.40 -11.36 30.28
C ILE A 30 -2.14 -11.78 31.04
N SER A 31 -0.95 -11.49 30.53
CA SER A 31 0.31 -11.82 31.20
C SER A 31 0.41 -11.16 32.59
N LYS A 32 -0.04 -9.90 32.71
CA LYS A 32 -0.17 -9.19 33.99
C LYS A 32 -1.12 -9.89 34.95
N LYS A 33 -2.26 -10.39 34.47
CA LYS A 33 -3.25 -11.11 35.29
C LYS A 33 -2.73 -12.46 35.79
N VAL A 34 -2.05 -13.22 34.92
CA VAL A 34 -1.53 -14.55 35.24
C VAL A 34 -0.22 -14.47 36.06
N ASN A 35 0.28 -13.26 36.31
CA ASN A 35 1.55 -12.99 36.98
C ASN A 35 2.72 -13.73 36.30
N ASP A 36 2.59 -13.89 34.99
CA ASP A 36 3.49 -14.65 34.14
C ASP A 36 3.95 -13.75 33.01
N ILE A 37 5.08 -13.08 33.23
CA ILE A 37 5.72 -12.17 32.26
C ILE A 37 6.48 -12.99 31.19
N SER A 38 6.35 -14.32 31.17
CA SER A 38 7.02 -15.15 30.18
C SER A 38 6.52 -14.89 28.75
N ASP A 39 7.33 -15.37 27.81
CA ASP A 39 7.21 -15.28 26.36
C ASP A 39 5.76 -15.40 25.84
N ILE A 40 5.46 -14.75 24.71
CA ILE A 40 4.15 -14.72 24.05
C ILE A 40 3.59 -16.13 23.78
N ASN A 41 4.50 -17.11 23.72
CA ASN A 41 4.24 -18.53 23.52
C ASN A 41 3.87 -19.29 24.81
N SER A 42 3.73 -18.61 25.95
CA SER A 42 3.37 -19.26 27.21
C SER A 42 1.99 -19.93 27.10
N PRO A 43 1.91 -21.27 27.28
CA PRO A 43 0.64 -21.99 27.23
C PRO A 43 -0.37 -21.48 28.27
N LYS A 44 0.10 -20.88 29.37
CA LYS A 44 -0.75 -20.32 30.42
C LYS A 44 -1.50 -19.07 29.94
N ILE A 45 -0.83 -18.18 29.22
CA ILE A 45 -1.45 -16.97 28.65
C ILE A 45 -2.56 -17.37 27.67
N LEU A 46 -2.26 -18.30 26.75
CA LEU A 46 -3.24 -18.79 25.78
C LEU A 46 -4.44 -19.48 26.45
N LYS A 47 -4.19 -20.26 27.51
CA LYS A 47 -5.24 -20.92 28.28
C LYS A 47 -6.15 -19.91 28.98
N GLU A 48 -5.58 -18.85 29.54
CA GLU A 48 -6.38 -17.83 30.23
C GLU A 48 -7.16 -16.95 29.25
N LEU A 49 -6.55 -16.56 28.12
CA LEU A 49 -7.24 -15.91 27.01
C LEU A 49 -8.45 -16.73 26.56
N TYR A 50 -8.23 -18.04 26.36
CA TYR A 50 -9.29 -18.94 25.96
C TYR A 50 -10.41 -18.98 27.01
N ARG A 51 -10.06 -19.18 28.28
CA ARG A 51 -11.01 -19.37 29.37
C ARG A 51 -11.83 -18.12 29.69
N GLU A 52 -11.19 -16.97 29.84
CA GLU A 52 -11.85 -15.73 30.27
C GLU A 52 -12.68 -15.11 29.15
N TYR A 53 -12.15 -15.09 27.92
CA TYR A 53 -12.74 -14.31 26.84
C TYR A 53 -13.31 -15.19 25.73
N LEU A 54 -12.51 -16.11 25.18
CA LEU A 54 -12.91 -16.81 23.96
C LEU A 54 -14.06 -17.80 24.21
N VAL A 55 -14.10 -18.51 25.35
CA VAL A 55 -15.17 -19.48 25.65
C VAL A 55 -16.54 -18.79 25.64
N TYR A 56 -16.66 -17.64 26.33
CA TYR A 56 -17.93 -16.93 26.41
C TYR A 56 -18.30 -16.27 25.07
N LEU A 57 -17.33 -15.68 24.37
CA LEU A 57 -17.53 -15.15 23.02
C LEU A 57 -18.02 -16.23 22.05
N ILE A 58 -17.35 -17.39 22.01
CA ILE A 58 -17.72 -18.53 21.17
C ILE A 58 -19.14 -18.97 21.50
N MET A 59 -19.49 -19.08 22.78
CA MET A 59 -20.85 -19.45 23.20
C MET A 59 -21.89 -18.44 22.70
N ILE A 60 -21.66 -17.14 22.86
CA ILE A 60 -22.59 -16.10 22.39
C ILE A 60 -22.73 -16.16 20.86
N LEU A 61 -21.61 -16.26 20.13
CA LEU A 61 -21.62 -16.36 18.67
C LEU A 61 -22.41 -17.58 18.22
N LYS A 62 -22.16 -18.76 18.81
CA LYS A 62 -22.93 -19.98 18.50
C LYS A 62 -24.42 -19.78 18.73
N ASN A 63 -24.82 -19.18 19.86
CA ASN A 63 -26.23 -18.89 20.16
C ASN A 63 -26.85 -17.92 19.15
N TYR A 64 -26.12 -16.86 18.80
CA TYR A 64 -26.54 -15.89 17.79
C TYR A 64 -26.76 -16.57 16.43
N PHE A 65 -25.79 -17.29 15.89
CA PHE A 65 -25.92 -18.00 14.60
C PHE A 65 -26.94 -19.15 14.65
N LYS A 66 -27.17 -19.75 15.82
CA LYS A 66 -28.23 -20.74 16.05
C LYS A 66 -29.62 -20.11 15.99
N SER A 67 -29.79 -18.88 16.49
CA SER A 67 -31.06 -18.15 16.46
C SER A 67 -31.50 -17.72 15.05
N ILE A 68 -30.55 -17.57 14.11
CA ILE A 68 -30.85 -17.23 12.71
C ILE A 68 -31.67 -18.36 12.07
N THR A 69 -32.90 -18.06 11.65
CA THR A 69 -33.84 -19.04 11.09
C THR A 69 -33.59 -19.37 9.62
N THR A 70 -32.79 -18.57 8.92
CA THR A 70 -32.47 -18.81 7.51
C THR A 70 -31.64 -20.08 7.33
N LYS A 71 -32.01 -20.88 6.34
CA LYS A 71 -31.32 -22.13 5.99
C LYS A 71 -29.91 -21.89 5.43
N TYR A 72 -29.74 -20.76 4.72
CA TYR A 72 -28.50 -20.37 4.07
C TYR A 72 -28.10 -18.96 4.54
N TYR A 73 -26.87 -18.81 4.99
CA TYR A 73 -26.29 -17.50 5.26
C TYR A 73 -24.81 -17.47 4.90
N ARG A 74 -24.36 -16.30 4.44
CA ARG A 74 -22.98 -16.03 4.05
C ARG A 74 -22.34 -15.10 5.06
N ILE A 75 -21.18 -15.49 5.57
CA ILE A 75 -20.33 -14.67 6.44
C ILE A 75 -19.12 -14.26 5.61
N VAL A 76 -18.89 -12.96 5.47
CA VAL A 76 -17.69 -12.43 4.81
C VAL A 76 -16.88 -11.69 5.85
N ILE A 77 -15.67 -12.17 6.10
CA ILE A 77 -14.71 -11.53 7.00
C ILE A 77 -13.68 -10.82 6.12
N LEU A 78 -13.55 -9.51 6.31
CA LEU A 78 -12.57 -8.68 5.64
C LEU A 78 -11.51 -8.28 6.67
N ALA A 79 -10.25 -8.58 6.39
CA ALA A 79 -9.13 -8.14 7.21
C ALA A 79 -8.20 -7.27 6.37
N ASP A 80 -7.88 -6.10 6.89
CA ASP A 80 -7.02 -5.09 6.28
C ASP A 80 -6.01 -4.59 7.33
N ASN A 81 -5.02 -3.80 6.91
CA ASN A 81 -3.96 -3.25 7.76
C ASN A 81 -3.07 -4.30 8.45
N LEU A 82 -2.93 -5.49 7.85
CA LEU A 82 -2.04 -6.54 8.35
C LEU A 82 -0.54 -6.19 8.18
N ASP A 83 -0.25 -5.12 7.46
CA ASP A 83 1.09 -4.56 7.27
C ASP A 83 1.56 -3.62 8.38
N GLN A 84 0.66 -3.14 9.26
CA GLN A 84 1.02 -2.14 10.29
C GLN A 84 2.10 -2.62 11.27
N THR A 85 2.15 -3.91 11.54
CA THR A 85 3.15 -4.52 12.44
C THR A 85 4.28 -5.19 11.68
N TRP A 86 4.26 -5.17 10.34
CA TRP A 86 5.24 -5.84 9.50
C TRP A 86 6.57 -5.08 9.49
N ASP A 87 7.48 -5.49 10.37
CA ASP A 87 8.77 -4.83 10.59
C ASP A 87 9.90 -5.87 10.63
N SER A 88 11.01 -5.58 9.95
CA SER A 88 12.24 -6.37 10.00
C SER A 88 12.88 -6.46 11.39
N GLU A 89 12.58 -5.51 12.29
CA GLU A 89 13.02 -5.59 13.70
C GLU A 89 12.29 -6.68 14.50
N SER A 90 11.21 -7.23 13.93
CA SER A 90 10.44 -8.32 14.53
C SER A 90 10.66 -9.65 13.79
N ASP A 91 10.25 -10.76 14.40
CA ASP A 91 10.33 -12.07 13.77
C ASP A 91 9.27 -12.21 12.66
N LEU A 92 9.68 -11.92 11.42
CA LEU A 92 8.84 -12.02 10.23
C LEU A 92 8.29 -13.45 10.01
N ASN A 93 8.93 -14.49 10.55
CA ASN A 93 8.40 -15.85 10.45
C ASN A 93 7.14 -16.00 11.29
N ILE A 94 7.17 -15.50 12.53
CA ILE A 94 6.00 -15.51 13.43
C ILE A 94 4.85 -14.74 12.80
N GLN A 95 5.12 -13.57 12.20
CA GLN A 95 4.08 -12.79 11.53
C GLN A 95 3.50 -13.51 10.30
N SER A 96 4.37 -14.14 9.50
CA SER A 96 3.96 -14.97 8.37
C SER A 96 3.02 -16.10 8.84
N GLU A 97 3.39 -16.83 9.90
CA GLU A 97 2.58 -17.89 10.48
C GLU A 97 1.22 -17.39 11.00
N MET A 98 1.17 -16.21 11.61
CA MET A 98 -0.09 -15.59 12.04
C MET A 98 -1.01 -15.29 10.85
N ILE A 99 -0.50 -14.69 9.77
CA ILE A 99 -1.28 -14.38 8.57
C ILE A 99 -1.79 -15.67 7.90
N VAL A 100 -0.94 -16.70 7.80
CA VAL A 100 -1.32 -18.00 7.24
C VAL A 100 -2.40 -18.66 8.10
N SER A 101 -2.28 -18.61 9.42
CA SER A 101 -3.28 -19.14 10.35
C SER A 101 -4.65 -18.47 10.17
N LEU A 102 -4.69 -17.18 9.81
CA LEU A 102 -5.94 -16.47 9.49
C LEU A 102 -6.59 -16.97 8.20
N LEU A 103 -5.81 -17.45 7.21
CA LEU A 103 -6.36 -18.05 5.99
C LEU A 103 -6.95 -19.44 6.23
N GLU A 104 -6.36 -20.20 7.15
CA GLU A 104 -6.79 -21.57 7.47
C GLU A 104 -8.02 -21.62 8.40
N ILE A 105 -8.38 -20.48 9.02
CA ILE A 105 -9.41 -20.45 10.05
C ILE A 105 -10.82 -20.67 9.49
N GLU A 106 -11.03 -20.50 8.18
CA GLU A 106 -12.35 -20.57 7.57
C GLU A 106 -13.10 -21.88 7.89
N ASN A 107 -12.40 -23.00 7.71
CA ASN A 107 -12.97 -24.33 7.92
C ASN A 107 -13.26 -24.60 9.40
N LYS A 108 -12.38 -24.14 10.30
CA LYS A 108 -12.55 -24.29 11.74
C LYS A 108 -13.79 -23.54 12.22
N VAL A 109 -13.91 -22.25 11.86
CA VAL A 109 -15.07 -21.42 12.25
C VAL A 109 -16.35 -21.97 11.65
N ARG A 110 -16.34 -22.39 10.39
CA ARG A 110 -17.50 -23.02 9.75
C ARG A 110 -17.98 -24.24 10.55
N ASN A 111 -17.07 -25.14 10.94
CA ASN A 111 -17.42 -26.34 11.68
C ASN A 111 -17.90 -26.05 13.11
N GLU A 112 -17.32 -25.05 13.78
CA GLU A 112 -17.72 -24.70 15.14
C GLU A 112 -19.06 -23.97 15.23
N LEU A 113 -19.40 -23.16 14.22
CA LEU A 113 -20.66 -22.42 14.17
C LEU A 113 -21.86 -23.29 13.75
N ILE A 114 -21.63 -24.49 13.22
CA ILE A 114 -22.69 -25.40 12.75
C ILE A 114 -23.00 -26.46 13.82
N ASP A 115 -24.17 -26.33 14.44
CA ASP A 115 -24.70 -27.28 15.43
C ASP A 115 -25.82 -28.18 14.83
N LYS A 116 -26.25 -27.93 13.58
CA LYS A 116 -27.34 -28.65 12.90
C LYS A 116 -26.95 -29.05 11.48
N LYS A 117 -27.18 -30.32 11.12
CA LYS A 117 -26.94 -30.88 9.77
C LYS A 117 -27.65 -30.14 8.63
N ASP A 118 -28.68 -29.35 8.92
CA ASP A 118 -29.53 -28.69 7.91
C ASP A 118 -29.18 -27.22 7.60
N LYS A 119 -28.26 -26.59 8.35
CA LYS A 119 -27.84 -25.20 8.10
C LYS A 119 -26.58 -25.15 7.25
N GLN A 120 -26.59 -24.34 6.19
CA GLN A 120 -25.42 -24.10 5.35
C GLN A 120 -24.84 -22.71 5.58
N ILE A 121 -23.67 -22.67 6.21
CA ILE A 121 -22.87 -21.45 6.38
C ILE A 121 -21.86 -21.39 5.25
N ASN A 122 -21.90 -20.33 4.45
CA ASN A 122 -20.80 -20.01 3.56
C ASN A 122 -19.94 -18.92 4.20
N LEU A 123 -18.85 -19.33 4.84
CA LEU A 123 -17.86 -18.41 5.37
C LEU A 123 -16.74 -18.17 4.36
N LYS A 124 -16.39 -16.89 4.15
CA LYS A 124 -15.31 -16.43 3.28
C LYS A 124 -14.47 -15.38 4.01
N MET A 125 -13.17 -15.62 4.08
CA MET A 125 -12.13 -14.72 4.55
C MET A 125 -11.49 -14.04 3.35
N ILE A 126 -11.33 -12.73 3.42
CA ILE A 126 -10.61 -11.95 2.42
C ILE A 126 -9.58 -11.13 3.17
N LEU A 127 -8.31 -11.42 2.91
CA LEU A 127 -7.18 -10.66 3.44
C LEU A 127 -6.70 -9.68 2.38
N PHE A 128 -6.55 -8.41 2.79
CA PHE A 128 -5.83 -7.42 2.00
C PHE A 128 -4.38 -7.41 2.48
N LEU A 129 -3.48 -7.77 1.57
CA LEU A 129 -2.04 -7.85 1.83
C LEU A 129 -1.28 -7.02 0.82
N ARG A 130 -0.20 -6.39 1.28
CA ARG A 130 0.79 -5.81 0.38
C ARG A 130 1.54 -6.92 -0.35
N LYS A 131 1.96 -6.63 -1.58
CA LYS A 131 2.66 -7.60 -2.44
C LYS A 131 3.98 -8.09 -1.85
N ASP A 132 4.78 -7.20 -1.28
CA ASP A 132 6.04 -7.55 -0.64
C ASP A 132 5.87 -8.50 0.55
N ILE A 133 4.82 -8.32 1.35
CA ILE A 133 4.44 -9.24 2.43
C ILE A 133 4.01 -10.59 1.87
N PHE A 134 3.13 -10.59 0.86
CA PHE A 134 2.68 -11.82 0.22
C PHE A 134 3.85 -12.61 -0.40
N ASP A 135 4.77 -11.93 -1.09
CA ASP A 135 5.96 -12.52 -1.69
C ASP A 135 6.90 -13.12 -0.64
N TYR A 136 6.96 -12.55 0.57
CA TYR A 136 7.69 -13.14 1.70
C TYR A 136 6.99 -14.41 2.22
N ILE A 137 5.67 -14.36 2.43
CA ILE A 137 4.88 -15.51 2.90
C ILE A 137 5.04 -16.70 1.95
N ILE A 138 4.90 -16.48 0.63
CA ILE A 138 5.05 -17.53 -0.39
C ILE A 138 6.41 -18.21 -0.33
N LYS A 139 7.48 -17.51 0.06
CA LYS A 139 8.82 -18.09 0.20
C LYS A 139 9.00 -18.93 1.47
N THR A 140 8.18 -18.72 2.49
CA THR A 140 8.34 -19.33 3.82
C THR A 140 7.37 -20.47 4.08
N VAL A 141 6.21 -20.49 3.43
CA VAL A 141 5.20 -21.54 3.65
C VAL A 141 5.54 -22.86 2.98
N LYS A 142 5.03 -23.96 3.55
CA LYS A 142 5.21 -25.31 3.01
C LYS A 142 4.44 -25.56 1.70
N GLU A 143 3.31 -24.90 1.50
CA GLU A 143 2.40 -25.13 0.36
C GLU A 143 2.10 -23.82 -0.41
N PRO A 144 3.11 -23.21 -1.05
CA PRO A 144 2.96 -21.89 -1.71
C PRO A 144 1.96 -21.89 -2.87
N ASP A 145 1.79 -23.02 -3.56
CA ASP A 145 0.88 -23.14 -4.70
C ASP A 145 -0.58 -22.90 -4.28
N LYS A 146 -0.98 -23.37 -3.09
CA LYS A 146 -2.34 -23.17 -2.58
C LYS A 146 -2.66 -21.69 -2.40
N LEU A 147 -1.74 -20.95 -1.80
CA LEU A 147 -1.88 -19.51 -1.60
C LEU A 147 -1.90 -18.75 -2.93
N THR A 148 -1.05 -19.15 -3.88
CA THR A 148 -0.97 -18.53 -5.21
C THR A 148 -2.29 -18.66 -5.98
N ILE A 149 -2.95 -19.84 -5.94
CA ILE A 149 -4.23 -20.07 -6.60
C ILE A 149 -5.36 -19.24 -5.99
N MET A 150 -5.30 -18.97 -4.68
CA MET A 150 -6.32 -18.20 -3.96
C MET A 150 -6.11 -16.68 -4.06
N ALA A 151 -4.89 -16.24 -4.39
CA ALA A 151 -4.51 -14.84 -4.43
C ALA A 151 -5.06 -14.12 -5.68
N ASN A 152 -5.49 -12.88 -5.49
CA ASN A 152 -5.88 -11.99 -6.58
C ASN A 152 -5.09 -10.69 -6.47
N GLU A 153 -4.18 -10.45 -7.40
CA GLU A 153 -3.34 -9.24 -7.41
C GLU A 153 -4.15 -8.03 -7.89
N ILE A 154 -4.21 -7.00 -7.06
CA ILE A 154 -4.71 -5.68 -7.48
C ILE A 154 -3.55 -4.92 -8.12
N ASN A 155 -3.51 -4.92 -9.46
CA ASN A 155 -2.47 -4.25 -10.23
C ASN A 155 -3.04 -3.05 -11.02
N TRP A 156 -2.86 -1.85 -10.46
CA TRP A 156 -3.36 -0.61 -11.08
C TRP A 156 -2.61 -0.20 -12.34
N GLU A 157 -1.32 -0.54 -12.44
CA GLU A 157 -0.49 -0.27 -13.63
C GLU A 157 -0.96 -1.11 -14.83
N LYS A 158 -1.31 -2.38 -14.59
CA LYS A 158 -1.85 -3.28 -15.63
C LYS A 158 -3.29 -2.96 -16.00
N TYR A 159 -4.08 -2.48 -15.03
CA TYR A 159 -5.52 -2.23 -15.21
C TYR A 159 -5.93 -0.80 -14.82
N PRO A 160 -5.42 0.24 -15.50
CA PRO A 160 -5.67 1.64 -15.14
C PRO A 160 -7.15 2.06 -15.26
N LYS A 161 -7.94 1.35 -16.10
CA LYS A 161 -9.39 1.57 -16.19
C LYS A 161 -10.12 1.21 -14.89
N LEU A 162 -9.65 0.20 -14.15
CA LEU A 162 -10.22 -0.14 -12.84
C LEU A 162 -9.87 0.92 -11.80
N LEU A 163 -8.66 1.48 -11.86
CA LEU A 163 -8.26 2.61 -11.02
C LEU A 163 -9.17 3.81 -11.26
N LYS A 164 -9.41 4.19 -12.52
CA LYS A 164 -10.37 5.25 -12.87
C LYS A 164 -11.74 4.99 -12.26
N LYS A 165 -12.28 3.77 -12.42
CA LYS A 165 -13.58 3.38 -11.87
C LYS A 165 -13.65 3.52 -10.35
N VAL A 166 -12.59 3.17 -9.63
CA VAL A 166 -12.51 3.36 -8.16
C VAL A 166 -12.55 4.84 -7.78
N ILE A 167 -11.81 5.68 -8.50
CA ILE A 167 -11.82 7.13 -8.29
C ILE A 167 -13.19 7.74 -8.61
N ASP A 168 -13.77 7.38 -9.76
CA ASP A 168 -15.08 7.87 -10.17
C ASP A 168 -16.17 7.45 -9.18
N ASN A 169 -16.15 6.21 -8.67
CA ASN A 169 -17.09 5.76 -7.64
C ASN A 169 -16.97 6.58 -6.36
N ARG A 170 -15.75 6.95 -5.97
CA ARG A 170 -15.54 7.80 -4.80
C ARG A 170 -16.10 9.20 -5.01
N PHE A 171 -15.86 9.80 -6.18
CA PHE A 171 -16.40 11.13 -6.51
C PHE A 171 -17.92 11.11 -6.65
N LYS A 172 -18.49 10.10 -7.30
CA LYS A 172 -19.94 9.91 -7.37
C LYS A 172 -20.57 9.84 -6.00
N TYR A 173 -19.99 9.06 -5.09
CA TYR A 173 -20.49 8.94 -3.72
C TYR A 173 -20.45 10.28 -2.96
N ILE A 174 -19.32 11.00 -3.01
CA ILE A 174 -19.16 12.27 -2.29
C ILE A 174 -20.06 13.38 -2.86
N LEU A 175 -20.20 13.44 -4.17
CA LEU A 175 -20.97 14.48 -4.87
C LEU A 175 -22.45 14.12 -5.05
N GLY A 176 -22.89 12.95 -4.58
CA GLY A 176 -24.28 12.49 -4.76
C GLY A 176 -24.68 12.27 -6.22
N LEU A 177 -23.75 11.85 -7.07
CA LEU A 177 -24.00 11.62 -8.50
C LEU A 177 -24.46 10.18 -8.74
N GLU A 178 -25.58 10.02 -9.43
CA GLU A 178 -26.20 8.70 -9.64
C GLU A 178 -25.71 7.97 -10.90
N THR A 179 -25.21 8.70 -11.90
CA THR A 179 -24.91 8.13 -13.22
C THR A 179 -23.45 8.32 -13.64
N GLU A 180 -22.99 7.44 -14.54
CA GLU A 180 -21.66 7.56 -15.16
C GLU A 180 -21.54 8.80 -16.05
N GLN A 181 -22.64 9.24 -16.65
CA GLN A 181 -22.67 10.46 -17.47
C GLN A 181 -22.47 11.71 -16.61
N SER A 182 -23.03 11.72 -15.40
CA SER A 182 -22.86 12.82 -14.45
C SER A 182 -21.40 12.99 -14.02
N ILE A 183 -20.67 11.89 -13.77
CA ILE A 183 -19.25 11.98 -13.38
C ILE A 183 -18.34 12.40 -14.55
N GLU A 184 -18.60 11.91 -15.76
CA GLU A 184 -17.87 12.35 -16.96
C GLU A 184 -18.07 13.85 -17.24
N LYS A 185 -19.30 14.36 -17.05
CA LYS A 185 -19.58 15.79 -17.15
C LYS A 185 -18.83 16.57 -16.07
N THR A 186 -18.85 16.09 -14.82
CA THR A 186 -18.16 16.70 -13.68
C THR A 186 -16.66 16.88 -13.95
N TRP A 187 -15.99 15.84 -14.47
CA TRP A 187 -14.57 15.93 -14.85
C TRP A 187 -14.32 17.05 -15.88
N ARG A 188 -15.20 17.22 -16.86
CA ARG A 188 -15.03 18.26 -17.90
C ARG A 188 -15.43 19.65 -17.43
N GLU A 189 -16.32 19.74 -16.44
CA GLU A 189 -16.80 21.00 -15.89
C GLU A 189 -15.74 21.68 -15.03
N PHE A 190 -15.06 20.91 -14.19
CA PHE A 190 -14.04 21.43 -13.26
C PHE A 190 -12.63 21.55 -13.85
N PHE A 191 -12.38 21.04 -15.05
CA PHE A 191 -11.05 21.03 -15.66
C PHE A 191 -11.06 21.64 -17.06
N GLU A 192 -10.25 22.67 -17.25
CA GLU A 192 -10.00 23.33 -18.52
C GLU A 192 -8.55 23.06 -18.95
N ILE A 193 -8.32 21.85 -19.48
CA ILE A 193 -7.00 21.39 -19.90
C ILE A 193 -6.80 21.63 -21.40
N LYS A 194 -5.63 22.17 -21.78
CA LYS A 194 -5.26 22.30 -23.20
C LYS A 194 -5.04 20.93 -23.82
N GLY A 195 -5.60 20.74 -25.01
CA GLY A 195 -5.59 19.45 -25.71
C GLY A 195 -6.78 18.58 -25.31
N ARG A 196 -7.35 17.84 -26.27
CA ARG A 196 -8.60 17.04 -26.10
C ARG A 196 -8.45 15.82 -25.17
N LYS A 197 -7.45 15.79 -24.28
CA LYS A 197 -7.19 14.67 -23.35
C LYS A 197 -8.14 14.78 -22.15
N HIS A 198 -8.69 13.64 -21.72
CA HIS A 198 -9.53 13.58 -20.52
C HIS A 198 -8.70 13.95 -19.27
N PRO A 199 -9.22 14.72 -18.30
CA PRO A 199 -8.46 15.15 -17.12
C PRO A 199 -7.80 14.02 -16.33
N PHE A 200 -8.54 12.92 -16.11
CA PHE A 200 -7.99 11.71 -15.51
C PHE A 200 -6.73 11.19 -16.23
N LYS A 201 -6.68 11.22 -17.57
CA LYS A 201 -5.51 10.77 -18.33
C LYS A 201 -4.30 11.68 -18.13
N ALA A 202 -4.56 12.97 -17.96
CA ALA A 202 -3.54 13.94 -17.66
C ALA A 202 -2.96 13.72 -16.25
N ILE A 203 -3.80 13.40 -15.26
CA ILE A 203 -3.39 13.05 -13.90
C ILE A 203 -2.64 11.70 -13.86
N GLU A 204 -3.15 10.68 -14.54
CA GLU A 204 -2.56 9.33 -14.64
C GLU A 204 -1.10 9.37 -15.13
N ALA A 205 -0.77 10.30 -16.03
CA ALA A 205 0.59 10.47 -16.54
C ALA A 205 1.58 11.03 -15.49
N ILE A 206 1.08 11.62 -14.40
CA ILE A 206 1.86 12.31 -13.37
C ILE A 206 2.05 11.46 -12.13
N VAL A 207 0.96 10.89 -11.63
CA VAL A 207 0.95 10.26 -10.32
C VAL A 207 1.35 8.80 -10.40
N THR A 208 1.83 8.27 -9.27
CA THR A 208 1.93 6.82 -9.06
C THR A 208 0.52 6.25 -9.08
N LEU A 209 0.28 5.15 -9.81
CA LEU A 209 -1.07 4.64 -10.02
C LEU A 209 -1.60 3.95 -8.76
N ARG A 210 -2.05 4.76 -7.81
CA ARG A 210 -2.62 4.38 -6.53
C ARG A 210 -3.79 5.32 -6.24
N PRO A 211 -4.91 4.81 -5.68
CA PRO A 211 -6.06 5.66 -5.41
C PRO A 211 -5.74 6.86 -4.52
N ARG A 212 -4.92 6.66 -3.49
CA ARG A 212 -4.50 7.71 -2.55
C ARG A 212 -3.74 8.84 -3.24
N ASP A 213 -2.78 8.50 -4.10
CA ASP A 213 -1.94 9.47 -4.82
C ASP A 213 -2.77 10.31 -5.79
N ILE A 214 -3.74 9.71 -6.51
CA ILE A 214 -4.68 10.46 -7.35
C ILE A 214 -5.51 11.43 -6.51
N ILE A 215 -6.09 10.98 -5.40
CA ILE A 215 -6.93 11.82 -4.54
C ILE A 215 -6.14 13.00 -3.99
N TYR A 216 -4.93 12.75 -3.49
CA TYR A 216 -4.04 13.81 -3.02
C TYR A 216 -3.71 14.79 -4.14
N PHE A 217 -3.33 14.31 -5.32
CA PHE A 217 -2.99 15.18 -6.44
C PHE A 217 -4.18 16.05 -6.90
N VAL A 218 -5.37 15.46 -7.00
CA VAL A 218 -6.60 16.20 -7.33
C VAL A 218 -6.89 17.26 -6.28
N SER A 219 -6.70 16.97 -4.99
CA SER A 219 -6.87 17.99 -3.94
C SER A 219 -5.90 19.16 -4.13
N GLN A 220 -4.64 18.88 -4.48
CA GLN A 220 -3.65 19.93 -4.76
C GLN A 220 -4.00 20.79 -5.98
N LEU A 221 -4.62 20.22 -7.01
CA LEU A 221 -5.12 20.98 -8.16
C LEU A 221 -6.23 21.96 -7.75
N PHE A 222 -7.19 21.50 -6.95
CA PHE A 222 -8.26 22.36 -6.43
C PHE A 222 -7.74 23.41 -5.46
N ASP A 223 -6.82 23.06 -4.56
CA ASP A 223 -6.17 24.02 -3.66
C ASP A 223 -5.46 25.13 -4.46
N SER A 224 -4.74 24.77 -5.53
CA SER A 224 -4.11 25.77 -6.42
C SER A 224 -5.14 26.66 -7.11
N THR A 225 -6.22 26.06 -7.62
CA THR A 225 -7.33 26.77 -8.30
C THR A 225 -7.97 27.80 -7.38
N ILE A 226 -8.29 27.40 -6.14
CA ILE A 226 -8.91 28.26 -5.13
C ILE A 226 -7.96 29.40 -4.73
N ASN A 227 -6.69 29.11 -4.50
CA ASN A 227 -5.70 30.13 -4.12
C ASN A 227 -5.46 31.19 -5.22
N ARG A 228 -5.68 30.81 -6.48
CA ARG A 228 -5.67 31.70 -7.64
C ARG A 228 -6.97 32.51 -7.80
N GLY A 229 -8.04 32.16 -7.08
CA GLY A 229 -9.38 32.73 -7.26
C GLY A 229 -10.11 32.21 -8.51
N GLY A 230 -9.74 31.02 -9.00
CA GLY A 230 -10.37 30.38 -10.15
C GLY A 230 -11.55 29.47 -9.79
N ASP A 231 -12.38 29.17 -10.79
CA ASP A 231 -13.51 28.23 -10.72
C ASP A 231 -13.20 26.86 -11.36
N LYS A 232 -12.19 26.80 -12.24
CA LYS A 232 -11.75 25.59 -12.96
C LYS A 232 -10.26 25.39 -12.89
N VAL A 233 -9.83 24.14 -12.85
CA VAL A 233 -8.42 23.72 -12.91
C VAL A 233 -7.86 24.00 -14.31
N ILE A 234 -6.77 24.78 -14.37
CA ILE A 234 -6.04 25.10 -15.61
C ILE A 234 -4.61 24.56 -15.57
N ASN A 235 -3.87 24.68 -16.67
CA ASN A 235 -2.50 24.16 -16.78
C ASN A 235 -1.53 24.67 -15.70
N SER A 236 -1.63 25.93 -15.27
CA SER A 236 -0.75 26.47 -14.21
C SER A 236 -0.99 25.79 -12.85
N ASP A 237 -2.18 25.26 -12.60
CA ASP A 237 -2.48 24.53 -11.37
C ASP A 237 -1.80 23.16 -11.35
N PHE A 238 -1.63 22.54 -12.53
CA PHE A 238 -0.87 21.30 -12.66
C PHE A 238 0.60 21.52 -12.30
N GLU A 239 1.24 22.60 -12.73
CA GLU A 239 2.63 22.89 -12.39
C GLU A 239 2.82 22.96 -10.87
N ARG A 240 1.96 23.69 -10.17
CA ARG A 240 2.00 23.80 -8.71
C ARG A 240 1.66 22.47 -8.01
N ALA A 241 0.64 21.75 -8.48
CA ALA A 241 0.27 20.46 -7.91
C ALA A 241 1.37 19.40 -8.08
N ILE A 242 2.09 19.44 -9.21
CA ILE A 242 3.24 18.57 -9.48
C ILE A 242 4.38 18.81 -8.47
N GLU A 243 4.67 20.07 -8.14
CA GLU A 243 5.67 20.41 -7.12
C GLU A 243 5.24 19.89 -5.74
N ASN A 244 3.98 20.14 -5.35
CA ASN A 244 3.43 19.66 -4.09
C ASN A 244 3.41 18.13 -3.99
N TYR A 245 3.10 17.45 -5.08
CA TYR A 245 3.09 15.99 -5.15
C TYR A 245 4.49 15.39 -5.10
N THR A 246 5.46 16.02 -5.77
CA THR A 246 6.88 15.67 -5.64
C THR A 246 7.34 15.76 -4.19
N ASN A 247 6.97 16.83 -3.48
CA ASN A 247 7.27 17.01 -2.06
C ASN A 247 6.58 15.95 -1.18
N PHE A 248 5.34 15.58 -1.50
CA PHE A 248 4.63 14.49 -0.83
C PHE A 248 5.33 13.15 -1.00
N LEU A 249 5.74 12.79 -2.22
CA LEU A 249 6.49 11.56 -2.48
C LEU A 249 7.83 11.54 -1.72
N ASN A 250 8.53 12.67 -1.65
CA ASN A 250 9.76 12.81 -0.87
C ASN A 250 9.53 12.52 0.61
N LYS A 251 8.49 13.12 1.21
CA LYS A 251 8.14 12.90 2.61
C LYS A 251 7.78 11.44 2.89
N ASN A 252 7.02 10.80 2.01
CA ASN A 252 6.68 9.39 2.15
C ASN A 252 7.92 8.50 2.06
N LEU A 253 8.78 8.74 1.06
CA LEU A 253 10.02 7.97 0.92
C LEU A 253 10.90 8.11 2.17
N ILE A 254 11.05 9.32 2.72
CA ILE A 254 11.76 9.55 3.98
C ILE A 254 11.12 8.74 5.10
N ALA A 255 9.81 8.87 5.32
CA ALA A 255 9.12 8.18 6.40
C ALA A 255 9.29 6.65 6.32
N GLU A 256 9.19 6.08 5.13
CA GLU A 256 9.25 4.63 4.90
C GLU A 256 10.68 4.06 4.82
N THR A 257 11.73 4.88 4.75
CA THR A 257 13.12 4.41 4.63
C THR A 257 14.03 4.91 5.73
N LYS A 258 13.59 5.87 6.55
CA LYS A 258 14.43 6.48 7.60
C LYS A 258 14.93 5.48 8.64
N ALA A 259 14.18 4.40 8.90
CA ALA A 259 14.64 3.34 9.81
C ALA A 259 15.90 2.65 9.27
N GLU A 260 15.93 2.32 7.98
CA GLU A 260 17.06 1.64 7.30
C GLU A 260 18.17 2.62 6.88
N TYR A 261 17.78 3.85 6.52
CA TYR A 261 18.66 4.93 6.04
C TYR A 261 18.38 6.23 6.80
N PRO A 262 18.90 6.41 8.03
CA PRO A 262 18.65 7.61 8.85
C PRO A 262 18.96 8.94 8.15
N GLU A 263 19.95 8.94 7.27
CA GLU A 263 20.44 10.08 6.49
C GLU A 263 19.63 10.38 5.22
N ILE A 264 18.56 9.61 4.94
CA ILE A 264 17.75 9.75 3.71
C ILE A 264 17.30 11.19 3.46
N SER A 265 16.92 11.92 4.50
CA SER A 265 16.45 13.30 4.37
C SER A 265 17.53 14.20 3.74
N ASN A 266 18.78 14.04 4.16
CA ASN A 266 19.91 14.81 3.64
C ASN A 266 20.29 14.37 2.23
N ILE A 267 20.19 13.06 1.94
CA ILE A 267 20.44 12.52 0.60
C ILE A 267 19.42 13.08 -0.40
N LEU A 268 18.12 12.99 -0.08
CA LEU A 268 17.07 13.49 -0.98
C LEU A 268 17.19 14.99 -1.20
N THR A 269 17.55 15.76 -0.17
CA THR A 269 17.82 17.20 -0.30
C THR A 269 18.93 17.47 -1.34
N LYS A 270 20.05 16.74 -1.29
CA LYS A 270 21.10 16.86 -2.32
C LYS A 270 20.63 16.39 -3.70
N LEU A 271 19.79 15.35 -3.77
CA LEU A 271 19.24 14.89 -5.06
C LEU A 271 18.25 15.91 -5.66
N GLN A 272 17.55 16.68 -4.82
CA GLN A 272 16.66 17.76 -5.27
C GLN A 272 17.40 18.91 -5.95
N GLU A 273 18.68 19.15 -5.65
CA GLU A 273 19.51 20.11 -6.40
C GLU A 273 19.62 19.75 -7.90
N HIS A 274 19.41 18.46 -8.22
CA HIS A 274 19.40 17.92 -9.57
C HIS A 274 17.97 17.64 -10.10
N HIS A 275 16.94 18.20 -9.45
CA HIS A 275 15.55 17.94 -9.80
C HIS A 275 15.21 18.28 -11.26
N GLY A 276 14.54 17.34 -11.94
CA GLY A 276 14.15 17.50 -13.35
C GLY A 276 15.31 17.45 -14.35
N LYS A 277 16.49 16.98 -13.95
CA LYS A 277 17.67 16.81 -14.81
C LYS A 277 18.17 15.36 -14.81
N LYS A 278 18.88 14.99 -15.87
CA LYS A 278 19.65 13.73 -15.91
C LYS A 278 20.88 13.89 -15.02
N LEU A 279 21.05 13.03 -14.02
CA LEU A 279 22.20 12.99 -13.13
C LEU A 279 23.13 11.86 -13.57
N GLU A 280 24.40 12.17 -13.87
CA GLU A 280 25.37 11.12 -14.18
C GLU A 280 25.54 10.18 -12.98
N TYR A 281 25.53 8.86 -13.22
CA TYR A 281 25.57 7.86 -12.17
C TYR A 281 26.81 8.00 -11.27
N GLN A 282 27.95 8.42 -11.82
CA GLN A 282 29.16 8.68 -11.03
C GLN A 282 28.95 9.81 -10.03
N THR A 283 28.23 10.87 -10.41
CA THR A 283 27.87 11.98 -9.52
C THR A 283 26.90 11.50 -8.44
N PHE A 284 25.89 10.71 -8.82
CA PHE A 284 25.00 10.07 -7.85
C PHE A 284 25.78 9.21 -6.83
N ALA A 285 26.70 8.36 -7.29
CA ALA A 285 27.53 7.53 -6.43
C ALA A 285 28.46 8.37 -5.52
N LYS A 286 28.96 9.51 -5.99
CA LYS A 286 29.72 10.47 -5.17
C LYS A 286 28.85 11.11 -4.09
N ILE A 287 27.61 11.48 -4.40
CA ILE A 287 26.65 11.98 -3.40
C ILE A 287 26.47 10.94 -2.29
N LEU A 288 26.19 9.68 -2.63
CA LEU A 288 26.04 8.62 -1.62
C LEU A 288 27.33 8.38 -0.82
N SER A 289 28.49 8.47 -1.47
CA SER A 289 29.79 8.35 -0.78
C SER A 289 30.00 9.45 0.26
N SER A 290 29.49 10.67 0.02
CA SER A 290 29.56 11.77 0.99
C SER A 290 28.80 11.50 2.29
N PHE A 291 27.89 10.52 2.29
CA PHE A 291 27.15 10.05 3.45
C PHE A 291 27.66 8.71 3.99
N ARG A 292 28.93 8.35 3.69
CA ARG A 292 29.60 7.14 4.18
C ARG A 292 28.96 5.81 3.73
N PHE A 293 28.25 5.78 2.60
CA PHE A 293 27.78 4.50 2.05
C PHE A 293 28.96 3.70 1.48
N ASN A 294 29.14 2.48 1.96
CA ASN A 294 30.01 1.47 1.33
C ASN A 294 29.40 0.96 0.02
N SER A 295 30.08 0.06 -0.70
CA SER A 295 29.60 -0.49 -1.98
C SER A 295 28.22 -1.14 -1.85
N ASP A 296 28.07 -2.00 -0.85
CA ASP A 296 26.92 -2.89 -0.73
C ASP A 296 25.67 -2.10 -0.32
N ARG A 297 25.84 -1.13 0.59
CA ARG A 297 24.78 -0.22 1.00
C ARG A 297 24.37 0.74 -0.11
N LYS A 298 25.29 1.15 -1.00
CA LYS A 298 24.94 1.92 -2.22
C LYS A 298 24.05 1.11 -3.14
N GLU A 299 24.40 -0.14 -3.36
CA GLU A 299 23.64 -1.04 -4.22
C GLU A 299 22.23 -1.28 -3.67
N ALA A 300 22.13 -1.65 -2.38
CA ALA A 300 20.85 -1.83 -1.70
C ALA A 300 19.99 -0.57 -1.76
N PHE A 301 20.55 0.60 -1.47
CA PHE A 301 19.81 1.86 -1.52
C PHE A 301 19.38 2.23 -2.94
N THR A 302 20.25 2.03 -3.93
CA THR A 302 19.91 2.29 -5.34
C THR A 302 18.75 1.40 -5.79
N LYS A 303 18.79 0.11 -5.42
CA LYS A 303 17.69 -0.83 -5.67
C LYS A 303 16.41 -0.35 -5.00
N THR A 304 16.45 0.07 -3.74
CA THR A 304 15.28 0.64 -3.03
C THR A 304 14.68 1.84 -3.76
N LEU A 305 15.51 2.76 -4.29
CA LEU A 305 15.00 3.91 -5.05
C LEU A 305 14.36 3.52 -6.39
N PHE A 306 14.90 2.50 -7.08
CA PHE A 306 14.34 1.97 -8.33
C PHE A 306 13.03 1.21 -8.08
N ASP A 307 13.03 0.29 -7.11
CA ASP A 307 11.86 -0.54 -6.76
C ASP A 307 10.67 0.31 -6.30
N ARG A 308 10.94 1.42 -5.60
CA ARG A 308 9.91 2.38 -5.17
C ARG A 308 9.52 3.38 -6.27
N GLY A 309 10.09 3.28 -7.46
CA GLY A 309 9.80 4.15 -8.60
C GLY A 309 10.25 5.60 -8.43
N TYR A 310 11.07 5.87 -7.40
CA TYR A 310 11.61 7.21 -7.14
C TYR A 310 12.69 7.58 -8.17
N MET A 311 13.46 6.57 -8.60
CA MET A 311 14.55 6.73 -9.55
C MET A 311 14.38 5.81 -10.75
N VAL A 312 14.75 6.30 -11.93
CA VAL A 312 14.90 5.48 -13.13
C VAL A 312 16.27 5.72 -13.74
N GLY A 313 16.77 4.74 -14.48
CA GLY A 313 17.91 4.93 -15.35
C GLY A 313 17.49 5.59 -16.66
N PHE A 314 18.45 6.18 -17.37
CA PHE A 314 18.25 6.75 -18.69
C PHE A 314 19.31 6.23 -19.66
N ASP A 315 18.85 5.68 -20.77
CA ASP A 315 19.71 5.17 -21.83
C ASP A 315 19.94 6.24 -22.89
N THR A 316 21.18 6.71 -23.02
CA THR A 316 21.53 7.70 -24.05
C THR A 316 21.50 7.14 -25.46
N ALA A 317 21.65 5.82 -25.64
CA ALA A 317 21.65 5.20 -26.98
C ALA A 317 20.24 5.14 -27.58
N THR A 318 19.25 4.77 -26.76
CA THR A 318 17.84 4.67 -27.18
C THR A 318 17.03 5.93 -26.88
N ASN A 319 17.59 6.85 -26.09
CA ASN A 319 16.92 8.04 -25.58
C ASN A 319 15.65 7.72 -24.78
N GLN A 320 15.65 6.59 -24.06
CA GLN A 320 14.51 6.11 -23.27
C GLN A 320 14.89 5.88 -21.80
N PRO A 321 13.95 6.11 -20.85
CA PRO A 321 14.13 5.70 -19.46
C PRO A 321 14.00 4.17 -19.29
N PHE A 322 14.55 3.63 -18.22
CA PHE A 322 14.35 2.25 -17.79
C PHE A 322 14.23 2.15 -16.27
N SER A 323 13.32 1.31 -15.77
CA SER A 323 13.00 1.20 -14.34
C SER A 323 13.69 0.04 -13.63
N ASP A 324 14.47 -0.78 -14.35
CA ASP A 324 15.11 -1.97 -13.80
C ASP A 324 16.57 -1.68 -13.41
N VAL A 325 16.90 -1.96 -12.15
CA VAL A 325 18.25 -1.80 -11.59
C VAL A 325 19.24 -2.81 -12.18
N GLU A 326 18.79 -3.98 -12.62
CA GLU A 326 19.65 -4.96 -13.28
C GLU A 326 20.13 -4.44 -14.64
N ILE A 327 19.25 -3.75 -15.37
CA ILE A 327 19.60 -3.04 -16.61
C ILE A 327 20.63 -1.95 -16.31
N LEU A 328 20.49 -1.22 -15.20
CA LEU A 328 21.47 -0.23 -14.76
C LEU A 328 22.85 -0.89 -14.58
N HIS A 329 22.91 -1.98 -13.82
CA HIS A 329 24.15 -2.71 -13.55
C HIS A 329 24.78 -3.27 -14.82
N LYS A 330 23.99 -3.83 -15.73
CA LYS A 330 24.47 -4.31 -17.03
C LYS A 330 25.09 -3.18 -17.86
N LYS A 331 24.46 -2.00 -17.86
CA LYS A 331 24.97 -0.81 -18.57
C LYS A 331 26.24 -0.26 -17.93
N LEU A 332 26.34 -0.25 -16.60
CA LEU A 332 27.56 0.16 -15.88
C LEU A 332 28.73 -0.80 -16.11
N LYS A 333 28.46 -2.10 -16.31
CA LYS A 333 29.47 -3.14 -16.61
C LYS A 333 29.87 -3.20 -18.09
N GLY A 334 29.13 -2.56 -19.00
CA GLY A 334 29.41 -2.58 -20.45
C GLY A 334 30.80 -2.07 -20.80
N LYS A 335 31.55 -2.82 -21.63
CA LYS A 335 32.96 -2.54 -21.96
C LYS A 335 33.16 -1.14 -22.55
N LYS A 336 34.22 -0.47 -22.07
CA LYS A 336 34.78 0.77 -22.61
C LYS A 336 35.45 0.46 -23.96
N TRP A 337 34.90 0.96 -25.06
CA TRP A 337 35.69 1.08 -26.30
C TRP A 337 36.47 2.40 -26.21
N LEU A 338 37.74 2.38 -26.58
CA LEU A 338 38.84 3.27 -26.17
C LEU A 338 38.63 4.80 -26.26
N PHE A 339 37.51 5.30 -26.80
CA PHE A 339 37.24 6.72 -26.96
C PHE A 339 35.85 7.19 -26.51
N PHE A 340 34.95 6.31 -26.07
CA PHE A 340 33.61 6.70 -25.59
C PHE A 340 33.36 6.22 -24.17
N HIS A 341 33.30 7.16 -23.23
CA HIS A 341 32.80 6.89 -21.89
C HIS A 341 31.29 6.71 -21.98
N ASN A 342 30.79 5.49 -21.75
CA ASN A 342 29.35 5.26 -21.61
C ASN A 342 28.87 5.98 -20.34
N LYS A 343 28.40 7.22 -20.52
CA LYS A 343 27.78 7.99 -19.46
C LYS A 343 26.40 7.39 -19.20
N VAL A 344 26.28 6.70 -18.08
CA VAL A 344 25.01 6.20 -17.57
C VAL A 344 24.40 7.30 -16.71
N TYR A 345 23.14 7.62 -16.95
CA TYR A 345 22.41 8.63 -16.19
C TYR A 345 21.30 7.98 -15.39
N VAL A 346 21.00 8.59 -14.25
CA VAL A 346 19.84 8.33 -13.42
C VAL A 346 19.01 9.60 -13.32
N ILE A 347 17.72 9.44 -13.08
CA ILE A 347 16.78 10.54 -12.94
C ILE A 347 16.02 10.32 -11.63
N ALA A 348 16.22 11.23 -10.68
CA ALA A 348 15.36 11.34 -9.51
C ALA A 348 14.01 11.94 -9.92
N HIS A 349 12.91 11.43 -9.36
CA HIS A 349 11.55 11.79 -9.74
C HIS A 349 11.26 11.54 -11.23
N ALA A 350 11.39 10.27 -11.64
CA ALA A 350 11.20 9.82 -13.01
C ALA A 350 9.97 10.42 -13.71
N LYS A 351 8.80 10.34 -13.07
CA LYS A 351 7.54 10.85 -13.64
C LYS A 351 7.58 12.37 -13.87
N TYR A 352 8.10 13.14 -12.92
CA TYR A 352 8.29 14.58 -13.08
C TYR A 352 9.17 14.92 -14.29
N TYR A 353 10.33 14.27 -14.39
CA TYR A 353 11.25 14.48 -15.50
C TYR A 353 10.60 14.14 -16.85
N LEU A 354 9.90 13.01 -16.92
CA LEU A 354 9.24 12.57 -18.15
C LEU A 354 8.16 13.55 -18.60
N ILE A 355 7.42 14.15 -17.67
CA ILE A 355 6.41 15.17 -18.00
C ILE A 355 7.06 16.46 -18.48
N LYS A 356 8.09 16.93 -17.79
CA LYS A 356 8.76 18.19 -18.16
C LYS A 356 9.45 18.11 -19.53
N ASN A 357 9.97 16.94 -19.87
CA ASN A 357 10.76 16.70 -21.09
C ASN A 357 10.01 15.94 -22.19
N SER A 358 8.73 15.64 -21.99
CA SER A 358 7.87 15.08 -23.03
C SER A 358 7.63 16.13 -24.11
N ALA A 359 7.80 15.75 -25.39
CA ALA A 359 7.38 16.57 -26.53
C ALA A 359 5.85 16.78 -26.54
N ASP A 360 5.11 15.76 -26.09
CA ASP A 360 3.70 15.84 -25.73
C ASP A 360 3.60 16.19 -24.25
N LYS A 361 3.86 17.45 -23.89
CA LYS A 361 3.45 17.89 -22.56
C LYS A 361 1.94 17.61 -22.44
N PRO A 362 1.47 16.91 -21.40
CA PRO A 362 0.05 16.68 -21.22
C PRO A 362 -0.75 17.99 -21.05
N PHE A 363 -0.07 19.14 -20.96
CA PHE A 363 -0.59 20.49 -20.72
C PHE A 363 0.14 21.55 -21.55
#